data_AF-A0A099PAQ4-F1
#
_entry.id   AF-A0A099PAQ4-F1
#
_cell.length_a   1.000
_cell.length_b   1.000
_cell.length_c   1.000
_cell.angle_alpha   90.00
_cell.angle_beta   90.00
_cell.angle_gamma   90.00
#
_symmetry.space_group_name_H-M   'P 1'
#
loop_
_entity.id
_entity.type
_entity.pdbx_description
1 polymer ?
#
loop_
_entity_poly.entity_id
_entity_poly.type
_entity_poly.pdbx_seq_one_letter_code
_entity_poly.pdbx_strand_id
1 'polypeptide(L)' 'LPACLEVTAWTQHEDGRMDEIMAVRHKYLAVEGVQFHPEAILTQQGHALLANFLQQPVAAVS' A
#
# COMPACT_ATOMS: atom_id res chain seq x y z
N LEU A 1 13.35 2.66 -6.51
CA LEU A 1 12.21 3.39 -5.91
C LEU A 1 12.69 4.77 -5.45
N PRO A 2 11.90 5.85 -5.58
CA PRO A 2 12.20 7.13 -4.97
C PRO A 2 12.53 7.01 -3.47
N ALA A 3 13.50 7.79 -2.98
CA ALA A 3 13.99 7.68 -1.60
C ALA A 3 12.93 8.02 -0.53
N CYS A 4 11.91 8.80 -0.90
CA CYS A 4 10.80 9.17 -0.03
C CYS A 4 9.72 8.08 0.11
N LEU A 5 9.82 6.99 -0.65
CA LEU A 5 8.88 5.88 -0.61
C LEU A 5 9.48 4.66 0.08
N GLU A 6 8.62 3.87 0.70
CA GLU A 6 8.90 2.57 1.30
C GLU A 6 8.00 1.52 0.67
N VAL A 7 8.53 0.31 0.43
CA VAL A 7 7.74 -0.81 -0.11
C VAL A 7 6.93 -1.44 1.02
N THR A 8 5.63 -1.60 0.82
CA THR A 8 4.71 -2.15 1.82
C THR A 8 4.05 -3.46 1.38
N ALA A 9 4.07 -3.80 0.08
CA ALA A 9 3.65 -5.10 -0.43
C ALA A 9 4.39 -5.48 -1.71
N TRP A 10 4.58 -6.78 -1.92
CA TRP A 10 5.24 -7.35 -3.10
C TRP A 10 4.70 -8.74 -3.46
N THR A 11 4.82 -9.15 -4.72
CA THR A 11 4.68 -10.55 -5.14
C THR A 11 5.97 -11.30 -4.85
N GLN A 12 5.88 -12.62 -4.70
CA GLN A 12 7.03 -13.49 -4.43
C GLN A 12 7.14 -14.57 -5.49
N HIS A 13 8.37 -14.90 -5.87
CA HIS A 13 8.67 -16.11 -6.62
C HIS A 13 8.45 -17.36 -5.73
N GLU A 14 8.39 -18.54 -6.34
CA GLU A 14 8.22 -19.81 -5.62
C GLU A 14 9.34 -20.09 -4.61
N ASP A 15 10.53 -19.53 -4.83
CA ASP A 15 11.68 -19.62 -3.92
C ASP A 15 11.65 -18.60 -2.76
N GLY A 16 10.56 -17.83 -2.64
CA GLY A 16 10.33 -16.85 -1.59
C GLY A 16 11.03 -15.51 -1.80
N ARG A 17 11.75 -15.32 -2.92
CA ARG A 17 12.34 -14.02 -3.24
C ARG A 17 11.27 -13.04 -3.69
N MET A 18 11.48 -11.78 -3.34
CA MET A 18 10.67 -10.67 -3.83
C MET A 18 10.76 -10.56 -5.36
N ASP A 19 9.60 -10.39 -6.00
CA ASP A 19 9.44 -10.21 -7.44
C ASP A 19 8.99 -8.77 -7.75
N GLU A 20 7.68 -8.51 -7.83
CA GLU A 20 7.14 -7.18 -8.19
C GLU A 20 6.66 -6.39 -6.97
N ILE A 21 6.83 -5.07 -7.00
CA ILE A 21 6.30 -4.16 -5.98
C ILE A 21 4.80 -3.93 -6.24
N MET A 22 3.97 -4.21 -5.24
CA MET A 22 2.52 -4.09 -5.34
C MET A 22 1.94 -2.92 -4.53
N ALA A 23 2.64 -2.47 -3.50
CA ALA A 23 2.25 -1.30 -2.73
C ALA A 23 3.46 -0.54 -2.16
N VAL A 24 3.29 0.77 -2.03
CA VAL A 24 4.28 1.69 -1.45
C VAL A 24 3.60 2.72 -0.56
N ARG A 25 4.36 3.22 0.43
CA ARG A 25 3.97 4.31 1.31
C ARG A 25 4.96 5.46 1.23
N HIS A 26 4.49 6.70 1.27
CA HIS A 26 5.37 7.85 1.50
C HIS A 26 5.81 7.94 2.96
N LYS A 27 7.11 8.08 3.22
CA LYS A 27 7.69 8.04 4.58
C LYS A 27 7.19 9.15 5.51
N TYR A 28 6.77 10.27 4.94
CA TYR A 28 6.42 11.49 5.70
C TYR A 28 5.01 12.01 5.44
N LEU A 29 4.31 11.49 4.44
CA LEU A 29 2.99 11.99 4.02
C LEU A 29 1.99 10.84 4.10
N ALA A 30 0.72 11.15 4.37
CA ALA A 30 -0.38 10.18 4.32
C ALA A 30 -0.74 9.84 2.87
N VAL A 31 0.22 9.26 2.14
CA VAL A 31 0.10 8.86 0.74
C VAL A 31 0.49 7.40 0.63
N GLU A 32 -0.46 6.60 0.15
CA GLU A 32 -0.31 5.18 -0.16
C GLU A 32 -0.52 5.00 -1.67
N GLY A 33 0.27 4.11 -2.28
CA GLY A 33 0.10 3.70 -3.67
C GLY A 33 -0.05 2.18 -3.75
N VAL A 34 -1.04 1.70 -4.52
CA VAL A 34 -1.27 0.28 -4.78
C VAL A 34 -1.39 0.05 -6.28
N GLN A 35 -0.85 -1.07 -6.77
CA GLN A 35 -0.90 -1.44 -8.19
C GLN A 35 -2.20 -2.15 -8.59
N PHE A 36 -2.91 -2.74 -7.62
CA PHE A 36 -4.22 -3.35 -7.82
C PHE A 36 -5.35 -2.33 -7.61
N HIS A 37 -6.56 -2.72 -8.00
CA HIS A 37 -7.78 -1.91 -7.85
C HIS A 37 -8.54 -2.34 -6.57
N PRO A 38 -8.27 -1.75 -5.39
CA PRO A 38 -8.98 -2.08 -4.15
C PRO A 38 -10.48 -1.78 -4.19
N GLU A 39 -10.92 -0.95 -5.14
CA GLU A 39 -12.32 -0.60 -5.38
C GLU A 39 -13.11 -1.66 -6.15
N ALA A 40 -12.44 -2.63 -6.79
CA ALA A 40 -13.10 -3.66 -7.56
C ALA A 40 -13.82 -4.67 -6.64
N ILE A 41 -15.05 -5.05 -6.99
CA ILE A 41 -15.91 -5.98 -6.21
C ILE A 41 -15.21 -7.34 -5.95
N LEU A 42 -14.36 -7.77 -6.87
CA LEU A 42 -13.66 -9.06 -6.79
C LEU A 42 -12.36 -9.00 -5.99
N THR A 43 -11.88 -7.80 -5.63
CA THR A 43 -10.69 -7.67 -4.79
C THR A 43 -11.10 -8.02 -3.36
N GLN A 44 -10.83 -9.27 -2.98
CA GLN A 44 -10.99 -9.73 -1.62
C GLN A 44 -10.19 -8.78 -0.71
N GLN A 45 -10.78 -8.37 0.41
CA GLN A 45 -10.22 -7.36 1.34
C GLN A 45 -10.10 -5.90 0.81
N GLY A 46 -10.48 -5.58 -0.43
CA GLY A 46 -10.36 -4.23 -1.01
C GLY A 46 -11.04 -3.14 -0.17
N HIS A 47 -12.29 -3.37 0.25
CA HIS A 47 -13.02 -2.44 1.15
C HIS A 47 -12.35 -2.25 2.51
N ALA A 48 -11.71 -3.29 3.06
CA ALA A 48 -11.02 -3.19 4.34
C ALA A 48 -9.74 -2.34 4.21
N LEU A 49 -9.02 -2.47 3.09
CA LEU A 49 -7.86 -1.62 2.79
C LEU A 49 -8.26 -0.14 2.68
N LEU A 50 -9.37 0.15 1.99
CA LEU A 50 -9.90 1.51 1.89
C LEU A 50 -10.33 2.05 3.26
N ALA A 51 -11.02 1.24 4.07
CA ALA A 51 -11.42 1.65 5.42
C ALA A 51 -10.21 1.97 6.30
N ASN A 52 -9.16 1.15 6.24
CA ASN A 52 -7.92 1.39 6.98
C ASN A 52 -7.28 2.71 6.57
N PHE A 53 -7.23 3.02 5.26
CA PHE A 53 -6.70 4.29 4.77
C PHE A 53 -7.49 5.49 5.31
N LEU A 54 -8.83 5.42 5.29
CA LEU A 54 -9.70 6.49 5.80
C LEU A 54 -9.64 6.65 7.33
N GLN A 55 -9.29 5.59 8.05
CA GLN A 55 -9.14 5.60 9.51
C GLN A 55 -7.73 5.96 9.98
N GLN A 56 -6.76 6.13 9.08
CA GLN A 56 -5.42 6.57 9.47
C GLN A 56 -5.52 7.98 10.09
N PRO A 57 -4.99 8.18 11.31
CA PRO A 57 -4.92 9.52 11.87
C PRO A 57 -4.08 10.37 10.92
N VAL A 58 -4.66 11.48 10.43
CA VAL A 58 -3.85 12.51 9.78
C VAL A 58 -2.83 12.93 10.83
N ALA A 59 -1.54 12.77 10.52
CA ALA A 59 -0.48 13.26 11.38
C ALA A 59 -0.77 14.75 11.64
N ALA A 60 -1.17 15.07 12.87
CA ALA A 60 -1.43 16.44 13.25
C ALA A 60 -0.14 17.21 13.00
N VAL A 61 -0.21 18.21 12.11
CA VAL A 61 0.87 19.18 11.94
C VAL A 61 1.04 19.82 13.31
N SER A 62 2.14 19.45 13.99
CA SER A 62 2.53 20.03 15.28
C SER A 62 3.15 21.39 15.07
#